data_AF-A0A3A0ESB4-F1
#
_entry.id   AF-A0A3A0ESB4-F1
#
_cell.length_a   1.000
_cell.length_b   1.000
_cell.length_c   1.000
_cell.angle_alpha   90.00
_cell.angle_beta   90.00
_cell.angle_gamma   90.00
#
_symmetry.space_group_name_H-M   'P 1'
#
loop_
_entity.id
_entity.type
_entity.pdbx_description
1 polymer ?
#
loop_
_entity_poly.entity_id
_entity_poly.type
_entity_poly.pdbx_seq_one_letter_code
_entity_poly.pdbx_strand_id
1 'polypeptide(L)'
;MYAVIKTGGKQYRVAAGDKIRVEQIPADIGAEITIDQVLAVGAGDQLSVGAPLVSGATVSATVLSHGRGEKIRIFKMRRRKHYRKTQGHRQNYTELFIGRIASALGETRADAQAAAGQSGQSAEPAESSAVATMAQE
;
A
#
# COMPACT_ATOMS: atom_id res chain seq x y z
N MET A 1 -12.65 -15.28 2.27
CA MET A 1 -13.64 -14.25 1.88
C MET A 1 -12.90 -13.08 1.25
N TYR A 2 -13.46 -12.47 0.21
CA TYR A 2 -12.89 -11.27 -0.40
C TYR A 2 -13.98 -10.23 -0.67
N ALA A 3 -13.57 -8.96 -0.78
CA ALA A 3 -14.42 -7.85 -1.14
C ALA A 3 -13.82 -7.07 -2.32
N VAL A 4 -14.68 -6.42 -3.09
CA VAL A 4 -14.26 -5.43 -4.09
C VAL A 4 -14.62 -4.06 -3.54
N ILE A 5 -13.60 -3.30 -3.16
CA ILE A 5 -13.75 -1.96 -2.58
C ILE A 5 -13.45 -0.89 -3.63
N LYS A 6 -14.11 0.26 -3.49
CA LYS A 6 -13.82 1.45 -4.29
C LYS A 6 -13.13 2.49 -3.42
N THR A 7 -11.94 2.91 -3.82
CA THR A 7 -11.21 3.99 -3.14
C THR A 7 -10.31 4.74 -4.12
N GLY A 8 -10.17 6.06 -3.95
CA GLY A 8 -9.39 6.90 -4.86
C GLY A 8 -9.83 6.84 -6.33
N GLY A 9 -11.10 6.53 -6.59
CA GLY A 9 -11.66 6.36 -7.94
C GLY A 9 -11.31 5.03 -8.63
N LYS A 10 -10.60 4.12 -7.96
CA LYS A 10 -10.23 2.78 -8.47
C LYS A 10 -10.94 1.70 -7.66
N GLN A 11 -11.04 0.50 -8.25
CA GLN A 11 -11.59 -0.68 -7.59
C GLN A 11 -10.45 -1.66 -7.25
N TYR A 12 -10.46 -2.20 -6.03
CA TYR A 12 -9.47 -3.16 -5.56
C TYR A 12 -10.17 -4.39 -5.03
N ARG A 13 -9.67 -5.57 -5.41
CA ARG A 13 -10.04 -6.83 -4.78
C ARG A 13 -9.16 -7.03 -3.55
N VAL A 14 -9.78 -7.26 -2.41
CA VAL A 14 -9.11 -7.40 -1.12
C VAL A 14 -9.60 -8.63 -0.37
N ALA A 15 -8.69 -9.33 0.28
CA ALA A 15 -8.96 -10.32 1.31
C ALA A 15 -8.47 -9.82 2.67
N ALA A 16 -8.95 -10.43 3.75
CA ALA A 16 -8.43 -10.17 5.09
C ALA A 16 -6.96 -10.58 5.16
N GLY A 17 -6.09 -9.69 5.62
CA GLY A 17 -4.64 -9.88 5.71
C GLY A 17 -3.85 -9.26 4.57
N ASP A 18 -4.51 -8.74 3.53
CA ASP A 18 -3.83 -8.14 2.38
C ASP A 18 -3.26 -6.76 2.71
N LYS A 19 -2.11 -6.44 2.08
CA LYS A 19 -1.54 -5.10 2.03
C LYS A 19 -1.78 -4.51 0.64
N ILE A 20 -2.46 -3.37 0.59
CA ILE A 20 -2.77 -2.67 -0.66
C ILE A 20 -2.23 -1.25 -0.65
N ARG A 21 -1.82 -0.76 -1.81
CA ARG A 21 -1.44 0.64 -2.01
C ARG A 21 -2.57 1.36 -2.73
N VAL A 22 -3.06 2.41 -2.10
CA VAL A 22 -4.17 3.23 -2.59
C VAL A 22 -3.74 4.67 -2.77
N GLU A 23 -4.59 5.48 -3.40
CA GLU A 23 -4.37 6.93 -3.48
C GLU A 23 -4.24 7.53 -2.07
N GLN A 24 -3.60 8.69 -1.96
CA GLN A 24 -3.33 9.31 -0.67
C GLN A 24 -4.62 9.60 0.11
N ILE A 25 -4.68 9.09 1.34
CA ILE A 25 -5.75 9.34 2.32
C ILE A 25 -5.18 10.20 3.45
N PRO A 26 -5.85 11.30 3.86
CA PRO A 26 -5.44 12.12 4.99
C PRO A 26 -5.83 11.43 6.31
N ALA A 27 -5.00 10.49 6.77
CA ALA A 27 -5.15 9.81 8.04
C ALA A 27 -3.76 9.53 8.62
N ASP A 28 -3.64 9.41 9.94
CA ASP A 28 -2.36 9.14 10.59
C ASP A 28 -1.94 7.67 10.45
N ILE A 29 -0.63 7.43 10.55
CA ILE A 29 -0.07 6.07 10.54
C ILE A 29 -0.56 5.32 11.78
N GLY A 30 -1.09 4.11 11.58
CA GLY A 30 -1.70 3.29 12.63
C GLY A 30 -3.19 3.55 12.86
N ALA A 31 -3.77 4.58 12.23
CA ALA A 31 -5.20 4.83 12.32
C ALA A 31 -5.99 3.72 11.61
N GLU A 32 -7.13 3.35 12.19
CA GLU A 32 -8.12 2.48 11.57
C GLU A 32 -9.09 3.31 10.71
N ILE A 33 -9.30 2.87 9.47
CA ILE A 33 -10.16 3.48 8.47
C ILE A 33 -11.21 2.46 8.06
N THR A 34 -12.47 2.85 8.18
CA THR A 34 -13.59 2.07 7.64
C THR A 34 -13.87 2.51 6.21
N ILE A 35 -13.93 1.55 5.29
CA ILE A 35 -14.28 1.76 3.89
C ILE A 35 -15.69 1.22 3.66
N ASP A 36 -16.64 2.15 3.50
CA ASP A 36 -18.06 1.83 3.28
C ASP A 36 -18.40 1.55 1.81
N GLN A 37 -17.49 1.93 0.89
CA GLN A 37 -17.70 1.73 -0.55
C GLN A 37 -17.34 0.31 -0.99
N VAL A 38 -18.18 -0.65 -0.61
CA VAL A 38 -18.05 -2.06 -1.01
C VAL A 38 -19.02 -2.38 -2.16
N LEU A 39 -18.47 -2.81 -3.29
CA LEU A 39 -19.22 -3.10 -4.51
C LEU A 39 -19.68 -4.56 -4.60
N ALA A 40 -18.85 -5.47 -4.11
CA ALA A 40 -19.15 -6.90 -4.10
C ALA A 40 -18.43 -7.60 -2.95
N VAL A 41 -19.02 -8.69 -2.45
CA VAL A 41 -18.42 -9.57 -1.44
C VAL A 41 -18.58 -11.01 -1.90
N GLY A 42 -17.48 -11.76 -1.89
CA GLY A 42 -17.42 -13.17 -2.27
C GLY A 42 -16.97 -14.05 -1.11
N ALA A 43 -17.75 -15.10 -0.82
CA ALA A 43 -17.48 -16.12 0.18
C ALA A 43 -17.61 -17.51 -0.47
N GLY A 44 -16.49 -18.07 -0.95
CA GLY A 44 -16.50 -19.34 -1.68
C GLY A 44 -17.31 -19.22 -2.97
N ASP A 45 -18.34 -20.05 -3.10
CA ASP A 45 -19.25 -20.09 -4.26
C ASP A 45 -20.37 -19.02 -4.20
N GLN A 46 -20.52 -18.34 -3.06
CA GLN A 46 -21.52 -17.28 -2.90
C GLN A 46 -20.93 -15.92 -3.23
N LEU A 47 -21.60 -15.18 -4.11
CA LEU A 47 -21.24 -13.83 -4.50
C LEU A 47 -22.42 -12.88 -4.29
N SER A 48 -22.24 -11.90 -3.42
CA SER A 48 -23.17 -10.77 -3.27
C SER A 48 -22.64 -9.58 -4.05
N VAL A 49 -23.39 -9.14 -5.06
CA VAL A 49 -23.07 -7.97 -5.88
C VAL A 49 -24.04 -6.85 -5.52
N GLY A 50 -23.50 -5.65 -5.27
CA GLY A 50 -24.28 -4.48 -4.93
C GLY A 50 -24.91 -3.80 -6.14
N ALA A 51 -25.94 -3.00 -5.90
CA ALA A 51 -26.59 -2.15 -6.89
C ALA A 51 -26.90 -0.77 -6.30
N PRO A 52 -25.94 0.17 -6.16
CA PRO A 52 -24.52 0.15 -6.56
C PRO A 52 -23.53 -0.28 -5.46
N LEU A 53 -23.98 -0.40 -4.21
CA LEU A 53 -23.19 -0.85 -3.06
C LEU A 53 -23.87 -2.05 -2.40
N VAL A 54 -23.10 -2.88 -1.71
CA VAL A 54 -23.67 -3.97 -0.87
C VAL A 54 -24.08 -3.35 0.47
N SER A 55 -25.38 -3.38 0.79
CA SER A 55 -25.89 -2.81 2.03
C SER A 55 -25.32 -3.53 3.26
N GLY A 56 -24.81 -2.75 4.22
CA GLY A 56 -24.24 -3.28 5.46
C GLY A 56 -22.87 -3.97 5.31
N ALA A 57 -22.23 -3.87 4.14
CA ALA A 57 -20.86 -4.33 3.96
C ALA A 57 -19.86 -3.23 4.31
N THR A 58 -18.89 -3.54 5.18
CA THR A 58 -17.83 -2.63 5.58
C THR A 58 -16.49 -3.34 5.58
N VAL A 59 -15.43 -2.61 5.21
CA VAL A 59 -14.06 -3.10 5.27
C VAL A 59 -13.26 -2.21 6.21
N SER A 60 -12.76 -2.78 7.31
CA SER A 60 -11.84 -2.09 8.20
C SER A 60 -10.40 -2.30 7.74
N ALA A 61 -9.67 -1.22 7.58
CA ALA A 61 -8.28 -1.22 7.19
C ALA A 61 -7.43 -0.34 8.12
N THR A 62 -6.18 -0.73 8.36
CA THR A 62 -5.23 0.06 9.16
C THR A 62 -4.21 0.71 8.24
N VAL A 63 -3.90 1.98 8.48
CA VAL A 63 -2.83 2.67 7.75
C VAL A 63 -1.47 2.17 8.22
N LEU A 64 -0.70 1.55 7.33
CA LEU A 64 0.65 1.11 7.63
C LEU A 64 1.69 2.20 7.40
N SER A 65 1.60 2.90 6.27
CA SER A 65 2.56 3.94 5.92
C SER A 65 2.05 4.86 4.81
N HIS A 66 2.68 6.02 4.69
CA HIS A 66 2.56 6.88 3.52
C HIS A 66 3.88 6.87 2.76
N GLY A 67 3.79 6.83 1.44
CA GLY A 67 4.96 6.71 0.58
C GLY A 67 4.83 7.51 -0.71
N ARG A 68 5.94 7.53 -1.45
CA ARG A 68 6.00 8.07 -2.81
C ARG A 68 6.46 6.97 -3.74
N GLY A 69 5.68 6.73 -4.79
CA GLY A 69 5.98 5.74 -5.80
C GLY A 69 7.28 6.04 -6.54
N GLU A 70 7.63 5.15 -7.45
CA GLU A 70 8.82 5.28 -8.28
C GLU A 70 8.80 6.58 -9.10
N LYS A 71 9.99 7.12 -9.37
CA LYS A 71 10.11 8.35 -10.17
C LYS A 71 9.80 8.03 -11.63
N ILE A 72 8.65 8.48 -12.11
CA ILE A 72 8.31 8.46 -13.52
C ILE A 72 9.00 9.66 -14.20
N ARG A 73 9.82 9.39 -15.22
CA ARG A 73 10.51 10.45 -15.99
C ARG A 73 9.67 10.83 -17.21
N ILE A 74 9.11 12.04 -17.17
CA ILE A 74 8.36 12.63 -18.28
C ILE A 74 9.36 13.37 -19.17
N PHE A 75 9.56 12.88 -20.39
CA PHE A 75 10.40 13.52 -21.39
C PHE A 75 9.55 14.05 -22.55
N LYS A 76 9.61 15.36 -22.79
CA LYS A 76 8.92 16.03 -23.90
C LYS A 76 9.97 16.61 -24.84
N MET A 77 9.93 16.24 -26.12
CA MET A 77 10.85 16.74 -27.13
C MET A 77 10.10 17.12 -28.41
N ARG A 78 10.49 18.22 -29.04
CA ARG A 78 10.05 18.58 -30.39
C ARG A 78 11.26 18.67 -31.32
N ARG A 79 11.23 17.86 -32.39
CA ARG A 79 12.31 17.79 -33.38
C ARG A 79 12.55 19.14 -34.03
N ARG A 80 13.83 19.54 -34.19
CA ARG A 80 14.28 20.77 -34.87
C ARG A 80 13.73 22.09 -34.29
N LYS A 81 13.12 22.07 -33.10
CA LYS A 81 12.60 23.27 -32.41
C LYS A 81 13.39 23.62 -31.16
N HIS A 82 14.56 22.99 -30.94
CA HIS A 82 15.38 23.12 -29.74
C HIS A 82 14.58 22.99 -28.42
N TYR A 83 13.45 22.27 -28.47
CA TYR A 83 12.58 22.07 -27.32
C TYR A 83 12.79 20.65 -26.79
N ARG A 84 13.35 20.58 -25.58
CA ARG A 84 13.42 19.39 -24.75
C ARG A 84 13.08 19.78 -23.30
N LYS A 85 12.19 19.05 -22.66
CA LYS A 85 11.88 19.20 -21.23
C LYS A 85 11.86 17.81 -20.59
N THR A 86 12.57 17.69 -19.47
CA THR A 86 12.57 16.48 -18.64
C THR A 86 12.02 16.86 -17.28
N GLN A 87 11.00 16.16 -16.82
CA GLN A 87 10.41 16.35 -15.49
C GLN A 87 10.26 15.00 -14.80
N GLY A 88 10.44 14.97 -13.49
CA GLY A 88 10.09 13.80 -12.67
C GLY A 88 8.70 13.97 -12.08
N HIS A 89 7.90 12.90 -12.07
CA HIS A 89 6.70 12.78 -11.25
C HIS A 89 6.86 11.61 -10.28
N ARG A 90 6.36 11.78 -9.06
CA ARG A 90 6.26 10.72 -8.05
C ARG A 90 4.91 10.83 -7.40
N GLN A 91 4.07 9.82 -7.60
CA GLN A 91 2.73 9.76 -7.03
C GLN A 91 2.81 9.39 -5.55
N ASN A 92 2.08 10.12 -4.71
CA ASN A 92 1.94 9.77 -3.30
C ASN A 92 0.93 8.63 -3.16
N TYR A 93 1.17 7.71 -2.24
CA TYR A 93 0.26 6.61 -1.94
C TYR A 93 0.18 6.38 -0.44
N THR A 94 -0.91 5.76 -0.01
CA THR A 94 -1.07 5.22 1.35
C THR A 94 -1.10 3.70 1.27
N GLU A 95 -0.31 3.04 2.10
CA GLU A 95 -0.34 1.59 2.24
C GLU A 95 -1.29 1.21 3.37
N LEU A 96 -2.27 0.37 3.04
CA LEU A 96 -3.32 -0.08 3.94
C LEU A 96 -3.19 -1.59 4.16
N PHE A 97 -3.40 -2.01 5.40
CA PHE A 97 -3.60 -3.40 5.78
C PHE A 97 -5.08 -3.68 5.98
N ILE A 98 -5.61 -4.73 5.37
CA ILE A 98 -7.02 -5.09 5.49
C ILE A 98 -7.20 -6.00 6.71
N GLY A 99 -7.78 -5.48 7.77
CA GLY A 99 -7.97 -6.20 9.03
C GLY A 99 -9.25 -7.04 9.04
N ARG A 100 -10.37 -6.46 8.62
CA ARG A 100 -11.69 -7.08 8.73
C ARG A 100 -12.54 -6.77 7.51
N ILE A 101 -13.24 -7.80 7.03
CA ILE A 101 -14.33 -7.64 6.07
C ILE A 101 -15.61 -8.11 6.77
N ALA A 102 -16.59 -7.22 6.90
CA ALA A 102 -17.89 -7.51 7.50
C ALA A 102 -18.98 -7.38 6.43
N SER A 103 -19.89 -8.35 6.36
CA SER A 103 -21.04 -8.32 5.45
C SER A 103 -22.17 -9.22 5.96
N ALA A 104 -23.33 -9.17 5.32
CA ALA A 104 -24.43 -10.09 5.60
C ALA A 104 -24.09 -11.58 5.33
N LEU A 105 -23.06 -11.86 4.51
CA LEU A 105 -22.58 -13.22 4.25
C LEU A 105 -21.67 -13.77 5.37
N GLY A 106 -21.35 -12.95 6.37
CA GLY A 106 -20.47 -13.28 7.47
C GLY A 106 -19.29 -12.32 7.61
N GLU A 107 -18.41 -12.66 8.54
CA GLU A 107 -17.28 -11.83 8.92
C GLU A 107 -15.97 -12.63 8.86
N THR A 108 -14.93 -12.02 8.28
CA THR A 108 -13.58 -12.58 8.31
C THR A 108 -12.64 -11.53 8.88
N ARG A 109 -11.84 -11.95 9.86
CA ARG A 109 -10.78 -11.16 10.48
C ARG A 109 -9.43 -11.77 10.14
N ALA A 110 -8.42 -10.92 9.96
CA ALA A 110 -7.03 -11.33 9.96
C ALA A 110 -6.41 -11.04 11.34
N ASP A 111 -5.67 -12.00 11.88
CA ASP A 111 -4.93 -11.80 13.12
C ASP A 111 -3.80 -10.79 12.90
N ALA A 112 -3.76 -9.75 13.74
CA ALA A 112 -2.81 -8.64 13.65
C ALA A 112 -1.34 -9.04 13.92
N GLN A 113 -1.07 -10.30 14.30
CA GLN A 113 0.24 -10.75 14.77
C GLN A 113 1.27 -11.09 13.67
N ALA A 114 0.90 -11.08 12.39
CA ALA A 114 1.84 -11.38 11.31
C ALA A 114 2.60 -10.15 10.74
N ALA A 115 2.28 -8.92 11.15
CA ALA A 115 2.86 -7.70 10.58
C ALA A 115 4.06 -7.12 11.37
N ALA A 116 4.33 -7.61 12.58
CA ALA A 116 5.43 -7.15 13.44
C ALA A 116 6.74 -7.95 13.29
N GLY A 117 6.81 -8.91 12.36
CA GLY A 117 8.01 -9.69 12.06
C GLY A 117 8.79 -9.09 10.90
N GLN A 118 10.05 -8.71 11.15
CA GLN A 118 11.08 -8.20 10.23
C GLN A 118 11.20 -6.68 10.10
N SER A 119 11.38 -6.01 11.24
CA SER A 119 12.28 -4.85 11.30
C SER A 119 13.42 -5.18 12.28
N GLY A 120 14.58 -5.55 11.75
CA GLY A 120 15.77 -5.72 12.57
C GLY A 120 16.72 -6.80 12.07
N GLN A 121 17.55 -6.46 11.08
CA GLN A 121 18.98 -6.79 11.01
C GLN A 121 19.51 -6.49 9.61
N SER A 122 20.06 -5.30 9.42
CA SER A 122 21.32 -5.17 8.69
C SER A 122 22.13 -4.13 9.46
N ALA A 123 23.02 -4.66 10.31
CA ALA A 123 24.07 -3.91 10.94
C ALA A 123 24.95 -3.26 9.86
N GLU A 124 25.22 -1.98 10.01
CA GLU A 124 26.48 -1.41 9.52
C GLU A 124 27.66 -2.18 10.14
N PRO A 125 28.72 -2.40 9.38
CA PRO A 125 30.05 -2.31 9.96
C PRO A 125 30.84 -1.19 9.29
N ALA A 126 31.13 -0.20 10.13
CA ALA A 126 32.46 0.34 10.42
C ALA A 126 33.48 0.45 9.27
N GLU A 127 33.83 1.70 9.04
CA GLU A 127 35.11 2.24 8.58
C GLU A 127 36.32 1.32 8.83
N SER A 128 37.11 1.05 7.79
CA SER A 128 38.50 0.62 7.94
C SER A 128 39.44 1.76 7.51
N SER A 129 39.76 2.62 8.47
CA SER A 129 40.93 3.50 8.40
C SER A 129 41.89 3.08 9.51
N ALA A 130 42.88 2.26 9.15
CA ALA A 130 44.04 2.00 9.99
C ALA A 130 45.29 1.99 9.11
N VAL A 131 45.84 3.18 8.92
CA VAL A 131 47.26 3.39 8.63
C VAL A 131 47.99 3.24 9.96
N ALA A 132 48.94 2.30 10.08
CA ALA A 132 50.22 2.49 10.77
C ALA A 132 51.04 1.19 10.91
N THR A 133 52.33 1.32 10.58
CA THR A 133 53.50 0.59 11.12
C THR A 133 53.98 -0.66 10.36
N MET A 134 55.00 -0.48 9.53
CA MET A 134 56.08 -1.46 9.43
C MET A 134 57.41 -0.72 9.28
N ALA A 135 58.24 -0.85 10.31
CA ALA A 135 59.64 -0.46 10.37
C ALA A 135 60.49 -1.74 10.32
N GLN A 136 61.73 -1.61 9.81
CA GLN A 136 62.82 -2.61 9.73
C GLN A 136 62.64 -3.65 8.59
N GLU A 137 63.59 -3.91 7.69
CA GLU A 137 65.06 -3.71 7.61
C GLU A 137 65.48 -3.29 6.18
#